data_AF-A0AAD3DXH7-F1
#
_entry.id   AF-A0AAD3DXH7-F1
#
_cell.length_a   1.000
_cell.length_b   1.000
_cell.length_c   1.000
_cell.angle_alpha   90.00
_cell.angle_beta   90.00
_cell.angle_gamma   90.00
#
_symmetry.space_group_name_H-M   'P 1'
#
loop_
_entity.id
_entity.type
_entity.pdbx_description
1 polymer ?
#
loop_
_entity_poly.entity_id
_entity_poly.type
_entity_poly.pdbx_seq_one_letter_code
_entity_poly.pdbx_strand_id
1 'polypeptide(L)'
;ACCHVSSLFLPRSCLLDIAVMAMRLALSRSRGLLAPGARYMRTSAANASAEGSSVAAMVKAVNESSGSSLLTSLKEAKAKLQPYYPEPAASATWSLQARLAILGVISWTLYRLDTQARAHEWIVDLSLDVLQAAWYVSFLSLIPFRSVFVAFRSMAPHTSAPITGLRTAITLKP
;
A
#
# COMPACT_ATOMS: atom_id res chain seq x y z
N ALA A 1 59.60 16.10 -25.36
CA ALA A 1 59.02 17.10 -24.45
C ALA A 1 57.56 17.33 -24.88
N CYS A 2 56.60 16.70 -24.17
CA CYS A 2 55.65 17.33 -23.23
C CYS A 2 54.51 18.08 -23.96
N CYS A 3 53.32 17.47 -24.10
CA CYS A 3 52.15 17.50 -23.18
C CYS A 3 51.23 18.73 -23.39
N HIS A 4 50.01 18.53 -23.91
CA HIS A 4 48.77 18.75 -23.15
C HIS A 4 47.52 18.33 -23.94
N VAL A 5 46.90 17.24 -23.49
CA VAL A 5 45.51 16.84 -23.77
C VAL A 5 44.71 17.28 -22.54
N SER A 6 43.79 18.22 -22.69
CA SER A 6 42.86 18.60 -21.61
C SER A 6 41.60 17.73 -21.71
N SER A 7 41.67 16.56 -21.09
CA SER A 7 40.49 15.73 -20.83
C SER A 7 39.68 16.34 -19.68
N LEU A 8 38.39 16.58 -19.91
CA LEU A 8 37.39 16.80 -18.88
C LEU A 8 37.14 15.47 -18.14
N PHE A 9 38.11 15.05 -17.32
CA PHE A 9 37.94 13.97 -16.35
C PHE A 9 37.44 14.60 -15.05
N LEU A 10 36.12 14.54 -14.84
CA LEU A 10 35.58 14.76 -13.50
C LEU A 10 36.14 13.65 -12.60
N PRO A 11 36.80 13.98 -11.46
CA PRO A 11 37.38 12.96 -10.61
C PRO A 11 36.27 12.09 -10.02
N ARG A 12 36.50 10.77 -10.02
CA ARG A 12 35.59 9.70 -9.56
C ARG A 12 35.04 9.94 -8.15
N SER A 13 35.76 10.72 -7.33
CA SER A 13 35.35 11.19 -6.01
C SER A 13 34.15 12.15 -6.05
N CYS A 14 34.07 13.08 -7.00
CA CYS A 14 32.94 14.01 -7.11
C CYS A 14 31.63 13.31 -7.49
N LEU A 15 31.68 12.26 -8.31
CA LEU A 15 30.50 11.47 -8.69
C LEU A 15 29.93 10.67 -7.51
N LEU A 16 30.81 10.20 -6.62
CA LEU A 16 30.43 9.44 -5.44
C LEU A 16 29.79 10.36 -4.38
N ASP A 17 30.33 11.57 -4.21
CA ASP A 17 29.75 12.57 -3.31
C ASP A 17 28.37 13.06 -3.79
N ILE A 18 28.18 13.24 -5.09
CA ILE A 18 26.86 13.60 -5.66
C ILE A 18 25.87 12.45 -5.46
N ALA A 19 26.28 11.19 -5.66
CA ALA A 19 25.43 10.03 -5.47
C ALA A 19 25.04 9.86 -3.98
N VAL A 20 25.97 10.07 -3.05
CA VAL A 20 25.69 10.01 -1.60
C VAL A 20 24.79 11.17 -1.17
N MET A 21 25.00 12.38 -1.70
CA MET A 21 24.15 13.53 -1.39
C MET A 21 22.74 13.37 -1.98
N ALA A 22 22.61 12.82 -3.18
CA ALA A 22 21.32 12.46 -3.79
C ALA A 22 20.60 11.35 -3.02
N MET A 23 21.33 10.35 -2.52
CA MET A 23 20.78 9.27 -1.70
C MET A 23 20.31 9.79 -0.33
N ARG A 24 21.05 10.72 0.29
CA ARG A 24 20.63 11.40 1.53
C ARG A 24 19.42 12.31 1.33
N LEU A 25 19.31 12.98 0.17
CA LEU A 25 18.16 13.81 -0.19
C LEU A 25 16.92 12.96 -0.55
N ALA A 26 17.12 11.80 -1.16
CA ALA A 26 16.07 10.82 -1.43
C ALA A 26 15.56 10.19 -0.12
N LEU A 27 16.47 9.91 0.82
CA LEU A 27 16.12 9.36 2.14
C LEU A 27 15.34 10.37 3.00
N SER A 28 15.71 11.66 2.96
CA SER A 28 14.96 12.71 3.66
C SER A 28 13.57 12.97 3.04
N ARG A 29 13.44 12.90 1.71
CA ARG A 29 12.14 12.98 1.03
C ARG A 29 11.25 11.75 1.24
N SER A 30 11.84 10.56 1.38
CA SER A 30 11.10 9.31 1.63
C SER A 30 10.38 9.30 2.99
N ARG A 31 10.93 9.97 4.02
CA ARG A 31 10.28 10.14 5.32
C ARG A 31 9.00 10.99 5.26
N GLY A 32 8.87 11.87 4.27
CA GLY A 32 7.65 12.64 4.04
C GLY A 32 6.53 11.87 3.32
N LEU A 33 6.86 10.77 2.62
CA LEU A 33 5.92 9.98 1.82
C LEU A 33 5.22 8.86 2.59
N LEU A 34 5.68 8.52 3.79
CA LEU A 34 4.98 7.63 4.74
C LEU A 34 3.95 8.38 5.60
N ALA A 35 4.01 9.72 5.62
CA ALA A 35 3.11 10.57 6.41
C ALA A 35 1.65 10.64 5.91
N PRO A 36 1.32 10.58 4.60
CA PRO A 36 -0.06 10.75 4.15
C PRO A 36 -0.97 9.61 4.62
N GLY A 37 -0.54 8.35 4.52
CA GLY A 37 -1.35 7.19 4.92
C GLY A 37 -1.63 7.14 6.42
N ALA A 38 -0.64 7.50 7.24
CA ALA A 38 -0.82 7.61 8.69
C ALA A 38 -1.68 8.82 9.09
N ARG A 39 -1.68 9.90 8.28
CA ARG A 39 -2.57 11.05 8.49
C ARG A 39 -4.02 10.70 8.23
N TYR A 40 -4.34 9.93 7.17
CA TYR A 40 -5.71 9.48 6.92
C TYR A 40 -6.26 8.60 8.05
N MET A 41 -5.46 7.68 8.58
CA MET A 41 -5.83 6.87 9.75
C MET A 41 -6.07 7.72 11.01
N ARG A 42 -5.24 8.75 11.26
CA ARG A 42 -5.43 9.67 12.41
C ARG A 42 -6.63 10.60 12.23
N THR A 43 -6.91 11.07 11.02
CA THR A 43 -8.08 11.92 10.76
C THR A 43 -9.38 11.14 10.84
N SER A 44 -9.40 9.86 10.46
CA SER A 44 -10.56 9.00 10.68
C SER A 44 -10.84 8.76 12.15
N ALA A 45 -9.80 8.58 12.98
CA ALA A 45 -9.95 8.46 14.44
C ALA A 45 -10.36 9.79 15.11
N ALA A 46 -9.86 10.93 14.61
CA ALA A 46 -10.23 12.25 15.12
C ALA A 46 -11.64 12.69 14.70
N ASN A 47 -12.07 12.39 13.48
CA ASN A 47 -13.44 12.65 13.01
C ASN A 47 -14.46 11.68 13.61
N ALA A 48 -14.07 10.43 13.92
CA ALA A 48 -14.93 9.48 14.64
C ALA A 48 -15.27 9.92 16.08
N SER A 49 -14.51 10.87 16.66
CA SER A 49 -14.85 11.47 17.96
C SER A 49 -15.86 12.62 17.84
N ALA A 50 -16.02 13.20 16.63
CA ALA A 50 -16.99 14.28 16.36
C ALA A 50 -18.33 13.73 15.84
N GLU A 51 -18.30 12.57 15.18
CA GLU A 51 -19.48 11.79 14.81
C GLU A 51 -19.96 11.00 16.05
N GLY A 52 -21.05 11.46 16.69
CA GLY A 52 -21.61 10.80 17.88
C GLY A 52 -21.96 9.33 17.64
N SER A 53 -22.07 8.53 18.71
CA SER A 53 -22.31 7.08 18.56
C SER A 53 -23.64 6.79 17.87
N SER A 54 -23.63 5.87 16.91
CA SER A 54 -24.83 5.43 16.20
C SER A 54 -25.86 4.84 17.17
N VAL A 55 -25.43 4.14 18.23
CA VAL A 55 -26.33 3.58 19.25
C VAL A 55 -27.12 4.67 20.00
N ALA A 56 -26.49 5.81 20.34
CA ALA A 56 -27.19 6.91 21.00
C ALA A 56 -28.21 7.59 20.06
N ALA A 57 -27.84 7.73 18.78
CA ALA A 57 -28.76 8.24 17.75
C ALA A 57 -29.96 7.29 17.53
N MET A 58 -29.75 5.98 17.63
CA MET A 58 -30.83 4.99 17.56
C MET A 58 -31.81 5.13 18.73
N VAL A 59 -31.31 5.21 19.96
CA VAL A 59 -32.16 5.35 21.16
C VAL A 59 -32.99 6.63 21.06
N LYS A 60 -32.38 7.73 20.62
CA LYS A 60 -33.09 8.99 20.39
C LYS A 60 -34.18 8.86 19.32
N ALA A 61 -33.86 8.27 18.16
CA ALA A 61 -34.80 8.11 17.06
C ALA A 61 -36.00 7.19 17.41
N VAL A 62 -35.78 6.17 18.24
CA VAL A 62 -36.84 5.28 18.73
C VAL A 62 -37.72 5.98 19.77
N ASN A 63 -37.11 6.71 20.72
CA ASN A 63 -37.86 7.43 21.77
C ASN A 63 -38.73 8.58 21.21
N GLU A 64 -38.31 9.20 20.12
CA GLU A 64 -39.03 10.29 19.45
C GLU A 64 -40.08 9.79 18.44
N SER A 65 -40.16 8.48 18.19
CA SER A 65 -41.11 7.88 17.25
C SER A 65 -42.50 7.68 17.88
N SER A 66 -43.55 7.98 17.12
CA SER A 66 -44.93 7.67 17.52
C SER A 66 -45.24 6.18 17.40
N GLY A 67 -45.94 5.61 18.39
CA GLY A 67 -46.24 4.17 18.45
C GLY A 67 -46.96 3.59 17.22
N SER A 68 -47.67 4.40 16.43
CA SER A 68 -48.34 3.98 15.20
C SER A 68 -47.42 3.85 13.96
N SER A 69 -46.24 4.49 13.96
CA SER A 69 -45.28 4.52 12.83
C SER A 69 -43.90 3.96 13.18
N LEU A 70 -43.76 3.39 14.37
CA LEU A 70 -42.49 2.80 14.83
C LEU A 70 -42.05 1.64 13.93
N LEU A 71 -42.96 0.69 13.64
CA LEU A 71 -42.64 -0.48 12.80
C LEU A 71 -42.25 -0.11 11.37
N THR A 72 -42.80 0.97 10.81
CA THR A 72 -42.48 1.43 9.46
C THR A 72 -41.16 2.21 9.42
N SER A 73 -40.86 2.99 10.46
CA SER A 73 -39.64 3.81 10.56
C SER A 73 -38.36 3.02 10.93
N LEU A 74 -38.47 1.80 11.47
CA LEU A 74 -37.32 0.97 11.84
C LEU A 74 -36.37 0.65 10.68
N LYS A 75 -36.87 0.46 9.45
CA LYS A 75 -36.01 0.18 8.30
C LYS A 75 -35.16 1.39 7.91
N GLU A 76 -35.76 2.57 7.95
CA GLU A 76 -35.06 3.83 7.67
C GLU A 76 -34.08 4.19 8.79
N ALA A 77 -34.48 3.99 10.05
CA ALA A 77 -33.59 4.15 11.19
C ALA A 77 -32.39 3.19 11.11
N LYS A 78 -32.61 1.91 10.75
CA LYS A 78 -31.52 0.95 10.54
C LYS A 78 -30.58 1.37 9.42
N ALA A 79 -31.09 1.91 8.30
CA ALA A 79 -30.27 2.36 7.19
C ALA A 79 -29.35 3.54 7.57
N LYS A 80 -29.86 4.49 8.38
CA LYS A 80 -29.09 5.64 8.89
C LYS A 80 -27.99 5.27 9.91
N LEU A 81 -28.07 4.07 10.48
CA LEU A 81 -27.16 3.58 11.52
C LEU A 81 -26.09 2.62 10.99
N GLN A 82 -26.22 2.16 9.75
CA GLN A 82 -25.23 1.27 9.16
C GLN A 82 -23.88 2.00 9.04
N PRO A 83 -22.77 1.31 9.33
CA PRO A 83 -21.45 1.89 9.13
C PRO A 83 -21.30 2.29 7.66
N TYR A 84 -20.77 3.49 7.43
CA TYR A 84 -20.57 3.99 6.08
C TYR A 84 -19.50 3.14 5.38
N TYR A 85 -19.91 2.43 4.34
CA TYR A 85 -19.01 1.79 3.40
C TYR A 85 -18.94 2.68 2.16
N PRO A 86 -17.79 3.32 1.87
CA PRO A 86 -17.67 4.18 0.72
C PRO A 86 -17.89 3.38 -0.56
N GLU A 87 -18.67 3.94 -1.48
CA GLU A 87 -18.83 3.36 -2.80
C GLU A 87 -17.48 3.37 -3.55
N PRO A 88 -17.24 2.38 -4.44
CA PRO A 88 -16.03 2.35 -5.23
C PRO A 88 -15.92 3.64 -6.06
N ALA A 89 -14.91 4.44 -5.75
CA ALA A 89 -14.62 5.66 -6.49
C ALA A 89 -14.37 5.33 -7.97
N ALA A 90 -14.69 6.28 -8.86
CA ALA A 90 -14.40 6.15 -10.28
C ALA A 90 -12.93 5.77 -10.49
N SER A 91 -12.67 4.89 -11.45
CA SER A 91 -11.33 4.36 -11.72
C SER A 91 -10.35 5.51 -11.97
N ALA A 92 -9.51 5.81 -10.99
CA ALA A 92 -8.42 6.74 -11.16
C ALA A 92 -7.31 6.06 -11.96
N THR A 93 -6.66 6.83 -12.83
CA THR A 93 -5.41 6.40 -13.47
C THR A 93 -4.33 6.11 -12.41
N TRP A 94 -3.18 5.54 -12.82
CA TRP A 94 -2.09 5.21 -11.92
C TRP A 94 -1.73 6.35 -10.97
N SER A 95 -1.62 6.03 -9.68
CA SER A 95 -1.19 7.00 -8.66
C SER A 95 0.20 7.56 -9.00
N LEU A 96 0.48 8.79 -8.58
CA LEU A 96 1.79 9.42 -8.83
C LEU A 96 2.95 8.55 -8.29
N GLN A 97 2.74 7.90 -7.14
CA GLN A 97 3.70 6.96 -6.57
C GLN A 97 3.87 5.72 -7.46
N ALA A 98 2.79 5.15 -7.99
CA ALA A 98 2.87 4.02 -8.91
C ALA A 98 3.61 4.39 -10.20
N ARG A 99 3.35 5.59 -10.75
CA ARG A 99 4.06 6.09 -11.95
C ARG A 99 5.56 6.22 -11.70
N LEU A 100 5.95 6.82 -10.57
CA LEU A 100 7.36 6.97 -10.21
C LEU A 100 8.02 5.62 -9.94
N ALA A 101 7.33 4.67 -9.31
CA ALA A 101 7.84 3.33 -9.08
C ALA A 101 8.07 2.58 -10.39
N ILE A 102 7.09 2.60 -11.31
CA ILE A 102 7.20 1.95 -12.62
C ILE A 102 8.33 2.59 -13.45
N LEU A 103 8.37 3.92 -13.55
CA LEU A 103 9.43 4.62 -14.27
C LEU A 103 10.81 4.38 -13.64
N GLY A 104 10.89 4.31 -12.31
CA GLY A 104 12.11 3.97 -11.60
C GLY A 104 12.58 2.55 -11.92
N VAL A 105 11.68 1.57 -11.95
CA VAL A 105 11.99 0.18 -12.32
C VAL A 105 12.41 0.07 -13.79
N ILE A 106 11.74 0.76 -14.70
CA ILE A 106 12.11 0.79 -16.13
C ILE A 106 13.49 1.44 -16.31
N SER A 107 13.72 2.59 -15.68
CA SER A 107 15.02 3.27 -15.73
C SER A 107 16.15 2.41 -15.18
N TRP A 108 15.90 1.73 -14.05
CA TRP A 108 16.86 0.82 -13.44
C TRP A 108 17.17 -0.40 -14.32
N THR A 109 16.15 -1.02 -14.90
CA THR A 109 16.33 -2.19 -15.78
C THR A 109 17.10 -1.81 -17.04
N LEU A 110 16.78 -0.67 -17.67
CA LEU A 110 17.53 -0.17 -18.83
C LEU A 110 18.99 0.15 -18.47
N TYR A 111 19.23 0.77 -17.31
CA TYR A 111 20.59 1.03 -16.82
C TYR A 111 21.38 -0.27 -16.63
N ARG A 112 20.77 -1.28 -16.00
CA ARG A 112 21.41 -2.59 -15.80
C ARG A 112 21.75 -3.28 -17.12
N LEU A 113 20.81 -3.27 -18.07
CA LEU A 113 21.02 -3.86 -19.39
C LEU A 113 22.16 -3.15 -20.16
N ASP A 114 22.26 -1.82 -20.11
CA ASP A 114 23.39 -1.09 -20.72
C ASP A 114 24.73 -1.46 -20.05
N THR A 115 24.76 -1.66 -18.73
CA THR A 115 25.99 -2.09 -18.05
C THR A 115 26.40 -3.53 -18.40
N GLN A 116 25.45 -4.46 -18.51
CA GLN A 116 25.69 -5.86 -18.88
C GLN A 116 26.09 -6.01 -20.36
N ALA A 117 25.49 -5.22 -21.25
CA ALA A 117 25.82 -5.25 -22.68
C ALA A 117 27.28 -4.83 -22.96
N ARG A 118 27.90 -4.10 -22.03
CA ARG A 118 29.30 -3.66 -22.10
C ARG A 118 30.24 -4.52 -21.26
N ALA A 119 29.73 -5.56 -20.60
CA ALA A 119 30.56 -6.49 -19.82
C ALA A 119 31.38 -7.39 -20.75
N HIS A 120 32.46 -7.98 -20.21
CA HIS A 120 33.32 -8.87 -20.99
C HIS A 120 32.54 -10.10 -21.49
N GLU A 121 31.64 -10.64 -20.67
CA GLU A 121 30.79 -11.81 -20.93
C GLU A 121 29.32 -11.42 -21.12
N TRP A 122 29.09 -10.38 -21.93
CA TRP A 122 27.76 -9.78 -22.14
C TRP A 122 26.67 -10.79 -22.50
N ILE A 123 26.99 -11.83 -23.30
CA ILE A 123 26.03 -12.84 -23.74
C ILE A 123 25.62 -13.78 -22.60
N VAL A 124 26.57 -14.14 -21.73
CA VAL A 124 26.32 -14.99 -20.58
C VAL A 124 25.44 -14.26 -19.58
N ASP A 125 25.78 -13.00 -19.27
CA ASP A 125 25.01 -12.17 -18.35
C ASP A 125 23.56 -11.96 -18.82
N LEU A 126 23.34 -11.67 -20.11
CA LEU A 126 21.98 -11.54 -20.66
C LEU A 126 21.22 -12.87 -20.66
N SER A 127 21.89 -14.00 -20.90
CA SER A 127 21.25 -15.32 -20.86
C SER A 127 20.86 -15.75 -19.45
N LEU A 128 21.62 -15.32 -18.43
CA LEU A 128 21.27 -15.54 -17.02
C LEU A 128 19.98 -14.81 -16.65
N ASP A 129 19.74 -13.62 -17.17
CA ASP A 129 18.48 -12.89 -16.94
C ASP A 129 17.28 -13.65 -17.54
N VAL A 130 17.44 -14.32 -18.68
CA VAL A 130 16.40 -15.18 -19.27
C VAL A 130 16.13 -16.40 -18.39
N LEU A 131 17.18 -17.04 -17.87
CA LEU A 131 17.04 -18.18 -16.95
C LEU A 131 16.35 -17.76 -15.65
N GLN A 132 16.71 -16.60 -15.09
CA GLN A 132 16.03 -16.05 -13.91
C GLN A 132 14.56 -15.73 -14.20
N ALA A 133 14.26 -15.11 -15.34
CA ALA A 133 12.90 -14.81 -15.77
C ALA A 133 12.04 -16.08 -15.94
N ALA A 134 12.62 -17.16 -16.47
CA ALA A 134 11.94 -18.43 -16.63
C ALA A 134 11.46 -19.03 -15.29
N TRP A 135 12.24 -18.86 -14.22
CA TRP A 135 11.82 -19.25 -12.87
C TRP A 135 10.62 -18.44 -12.39
N TYR A 136 10.60 -17.12 -12.60
CA TYR A 136 9.46 -16.29 -12.21
C TYR A 136 8.16 -16.70 -12.94
N VAL A 137 8.25 -16.99 -14.24
CA VAL A 137 7.10 -17.46 -15.03
C VAL A 137 6.62 -18.82 -14.52
N SER A 138 7.56 -19.72 -14.20
CA SER A 138 7.24 -21.04 -13.66
C SER A 138 6.64 -20.95 -12.25
N PHE A 139 7.08 -20.01 -11.42
CA PHE A 139 6.48 -19.77 -10.11
C PHE A 139 5.04 -19.26 -10.21
N LEU A 140 4.72 -18.44 -11.22
CA LEU A 140 3.36 -17.96 -11.43
C LEU A 140 2.37 -19.10 -11.78
N SER A 141 2.84 -20.18 -12.41
CA SER A 141 1.99 -21.32 -12.77
C SER A 141 1.96 -22.42 -11.71
N LEU A 142 3.08 -22.64 -11.01
CA LEU A 142 3.23 -23.74 -10.05
C LEU A 142 2.80 -23.37 -8.63
N ILE A 143 2.90 -22.10 -8.23
CA ILE A 143 2.55 -21.69 -6.87
C ILE A 143 1.02 -21.62 -6.72
N PRO A 144 0.41 -22.41 -5.82
CA PRO A 144 -1.00 -22.29 -5.49
C PRO A 144 -1.24 -21.04 -4.63
N PHE A 145 -1.37 -19.86 -5.25
CA PHE A 145 -1.49 -18.58 -4.53
C PHE A 145 -2.61 -18.55 -3.48
N ARG A 146 -3.71 -19.28 -3.72
CA ARG A 146 -4.81 -19.37 -2.74
C ARG A 146 -4.39 -20.07 -1.45
N SER A 147 -3.65 -21.18 -1.53
CA SER A 147 -3.22 -21.88 -0.31
C SER A 147 -2.09 -21.12 0.38
N VAL A 148 -1.19 -20.48 -0.37
CA VAL A 148 -0.18 -19.56 0.17
C VAL A 148 -0.84 -18.40 0.93
N PHE A 149 -1.90 -17.82 0.38
CA PHE A 149 -2.66 -16.76 1.06
C PHE A 149 -3.25 -17.25 2.40
N VAL A 150 -3.86 -18.44 2.41
CA VAL A 150 -4.40 -19.01 3.65
C VAL A 150 -3.28 -19.34 4.65
N ALA A 151 -2.13 -19.81 4.18
CA ALA A 151 -0.96 -20.05 5.02
C ALA A 151 -0.47 -18.76 5.66
N PHE A 152 -0.28 -17.68 4.90
CA PHE A 152 0.11 -16.37 5.43
C PHE A 152 -0.93 -15.78 6.39
N ARG A 153 -2.22 -16.00 6.11
CA ARG A 153 -3.29 -15.65 7.04
C ARG A 153 -3.14 -16.38 8.37
N SER A 154 -2.81 -17.67 8.36
CA SER A 154 -2.65 -18.44 9.59
C SER A 154 -1.40 -18.08 10.40
N MET A 155 -0.38 -17.49 9.78
CA MET A 155 0.84 -17.05 10.48
C MET A 155 0.60 -15.86 11.41
N ALA A 156 -0.42 -15.03 11.13
CA ALA A 156 -0.75 -13.88 11.94
C ALA A 156 -1.87 -14.25 12.95
N PRO A 157 -1.62 -14.19 14.27
CA PRO A 157 -2.60 -14.63 15.29
C PRO A 157 -3.94 -13.89 15.25
N HIS A 158 -3.97 -12.67 14.73
CA HIS A 158 -5.16 -11.83 14.66
C HIS A 158 -6.04 -12.11 13.42
N THR A 159 -5.55 -12.87 12.44
CA THR A 159 -6.33 -13.28 11.26
C THR A 159 -6.51 -14.80 11.15
N SER A 160 -5.78 -15.58 11.96
CA SER A 160 -5.85 -17.04 11.98
C SER A 160 -7.16 -17.57 12.58
N ALA A 161 -7.74 -16.88 13.56
CA ALA A 161 -8.99 -17.25 14.23
C ALA A 161 -10.04 -16.14 14.14
N PRO A 162 -11.35 -16.48 14.18
CA PRO A 162 -12.39 -15.46 14.35
C PRO A 162 -12.24 -14.75 15.69
N ILE A 163 -12.73 -13.51 15.77
CA ILE A 163 -12.66 -12.71 16.99
C ILE A 163 -13.51 -13.37 18.09
N THR A 164 -12.86 -13.98 19.08
CA THR A 164 -13.49 -14.56 20.27
C THR A 164 -13.67 -13.49 21.35
N GLY A 165 -14.55 -12.53 21.07
CA GLY A 165 -14.82 -11.40 21.96
C GLY A 165 -16.13 -11.56 22.74
N LEU A 166 -16.93 -10.49 22.70
CA LEU A 166 -18.19 -10.36 23.41
C LEU A 166 -19.22 -11.41 22.98
N ARG A 167 -19.76 -12.17 23.95
CA ARG A 167 -20.83 -13.14 23.70
C ARG A 167 -22.19 -12.46 23.80
N THR A 168 -23.06 -12.69 22.82
CA THR A 168 -24.38 -12.08 22.72
C THR A 168 -25.25 -12.26 23.97
N ALA A 169 -25.17 -13.43 24.62
CA ALA A 169 -25.92 -13.73 25.83
C ALA A 169 -25.54 -12.86 27.04
N ILE A 170 -24.32 -12.35 27.09
CA ILE A 170 -23.81 -11.55 28.24
C ILE A 170 -24.21 -10.07 28.10
N THR A 171 -24.53 -9.62 26.89
CA THR A 171 -24.82 -8.19 26.61
C THR A 171 -26.27 -7.89 26.33
N LEU A 172 -27.17 -8.82 26.65
CA LEU A 172 -28.60 -8.55 26.60
C LEU A 172 -28.92 -7.46 27.63
N LYS A 173 -29.40 -6.32 27.15
CA LYS A 173 -30.09 -5.33 27.97
C LYS A 173 -31.58 -5.61 27.85
N PRO A 174 -32.23 -6.18 28.87
CA PRO A 174 -33.68 -6.40 28.87
C PRO A 174 -34.45 -5.07 28.87
#